data_AF-A0A212KW98-F1
#
_entry.id   AF-A0A212KW98-F1
#
_cell.length_a   1.000
_cell.length_b   1.000
_cell.length_c   1.000
_cell.angle_alpha   90.00
_cell.angle_beta   90.00
_cell.angle_gamma   90.00
#
_symmetry.space_group_name_H-M   'P 1'
#
loop_
_entity.id
_entity.type
_entity.pdbx_description
1 polymer ?
#
loop_
_entity_poly.entity_id
_entity_poly.type
_entity_poly.pdbx_seq_one_letter_code
_entity_poly.pdbx_strand_id
1 'polypeptide(L)'
;SYSSITDVLDNLFVTKEGAVQTEEDIHKEQLKLSKILADECPKSQTRPFALFAIDCTPTPRLYANKLEDRSFVHAPNPVPGQDPITVGHQYSWLTFLPDYEPDKNAHWVVPLSVRRVKFEEKGHLVGMQQLEEIISDSKENPFLKQLCVSVTDSAYTVKTCRTVAERNDNWINISRMRSNQVVFRQAPSLPKGQRPKGRPRLYGEKIHVNEVSEWDEEGGFSYVTQKKKKKVTVQMKRLNNVVTRGAGGAPFDVLVATAVNEEGTPLYKRSLVLAISGKRRKELSCRQVYESYGQRFDIEHYFRFGKQHLLNTASQTPDVRHEENWMWISLLAYNMLYHSRKLASPSYRPWETARRAKEHILPPTQVQRDYTAIYQRIGTPARDPKPRGKSFGRKKGDRRPPRPHCPIKKKPEKEVAEVI
;
A
#
# COMPACT_ATOMS: atom_id res chain seq x y z
N SER A 1 36.14 -8.26 1.42
CA SER A 1 35.55 -9.11 0.37
C SER A 1 34.06 -8.88 0.43
N TYR A 2 33.48 -8.22 -0.57
CA TYR A 2 32.02 -8.12 -0.65
C TYR A 2 31.47 -9.46 -1.14
N SER A 3 30.41 -9.95 -0.49
CA SER A 3 29.63 -11.09 -0.97
C SER A 3 28.92 -10.71 -2.27
N SER A 4 28.57 -11.69 -3.10
CA SER A 4 27.79 -11.45 -4.33
C SER A 4 26.52 -10.65 -4.06
N ILE A 5 25.90 -10.82 -2.90
CA ILE A 5 24.68 -10.09 -2.54
C ILE A 5 24.93 -8.61 -2.27
N THR A 6 26.06 -8.23 -1.69
CA THR A 6 26.36 -6.80 -1.49
C THR A 6 26.65 -6.11 -2.81
N ASP A 7 27.35 -6.78 -3.71
CA ASP A 7 27.58 -6.27 -5.07
C ASP A 7 26.26 -6.07 -5.85
N VAL A 8 25.32 -7.00 -5.72
CA VAL A 8 23.96 -6.83 -6.26
C VAL A 8 23.26 -5.62 -5.63
N LEU A 9 23.37 -5.43 -4.31
CA LEU A 9 22.75 -4.30 -3.62
C LEU A 9 23.40 -2.95 -3.96
N ASP A 10 24.71 -2.92 -4.17
CA ASP A 10 25.45 -1.72 -4.60
C ASP A 10 25.04 -1.30 -6.02
N ASN A 11 24.81 -2.28 -6.90
CA ASN A 11 24.63 -2.06 -8.33
C ASN A 11 23.16 -2.16 -8.81
N LEU A 12 22.21 -2.52 -7.95
CA LEU A 12 20.80 -2.51 -8.35
C LEU A 12 20.36 -1.09 -8.73
N PHE A 13 19.76 -0.96 -9.92
CA PHE A 13 19.39 0.29 -10.59
C PHE A 13 20.57 1.15 -11.09
N VAL A 14 21.81 0.64 -11.01
CA VAL A 14 22.98 1.28 -11.61
C VAL A 14 23.09 0.94 -13.10
N THR A 15 23.01 1.96 -13.95
CA THR A 15 23.05 1.80 -15.40
C THR A 15 24.47 1.77 -15.99
N LYS A 16 25.46 2.30 -15.26
CA LYS A 16 26.88 2.28 -15.64
C LYS A 16 27.77 2.02 -14.43
N GLU A 17 28.60 0.99 -14.52
CA GLU A 17 29.56 0.63 -13.48
C GLU A 17 30.52 1.80 -13.20
N GLY A 18 30.66 2.18 -11.93
CA GLY A 18 31.52 3.29 -11.50
C GLY A 18 30.92 4.71 -11.66
N ALA A 19 29.72 4.86 -12.21
CA ALA A 19 29.05 6.16 -12.27
C ALA A 19 28.38 6.52 -10.94
N VAL A 20 28.56 7.76 -10.48
CA VAL A 20 27.74 8.32 -9.39
C VAL A 20 26.36 8.63 -9.96
N GLN A 21 25.37 7.82 -9.62
CA GLN A 21 23.98 8.08 -9.97
C GLN A 21 23.32 8.99 -8.92
N THR A 22 22.51 9.92 -9.40
CA THR A 22 21.67 10.74 -8.52
C THR A 22 20.47 9.94 -8.00
N GLU A 23 19.80 10.42 -6.95
CA GLU A 23 18.54 9.82 -6.50
C GLU A 23 17.47 9.83 -7.60
N GLU A 24 17.47 10.86 -8.47
CA GLU A 24 16.56 10.97 -9.61
C GLU A 24 16.82 9.88 -10.66
N ASP A 25 18.09 9.57 -10.96
CA ASP A 25 18.45 8.50 -11.88
C ASP A 25 17.98 7.14 -11.37
N ILE A 26 18.20 6.86 -10.08
CA ILE A 26 17.76 5.63 -9.43
C ILE A 26 16.22 5.54 -9.45
N HIS A 27 15.54 6.64 -9.10
CA HIS A 27 14.07 6.70 -9.13
C HIS A 27 13.52 6.44 -10.53
N LYS A 28 14.18 6.97 -11.58
CA LYS A 28 13.81 6.71 -12.97
C LYS A 28 13.88 5.23 -13.33
N GLU A 29 14.94 4.53 -12.91
CA GLU A 29 15.06 3.08 -13.16
C GLU A 29 14.03 2.27 -12.34
N GLN A 30 13.78 2.65 -11.08
CA GLN A 30 12.71 2.06 -10.26
C GLN A 30 11.33 2.24 -10.89
N LEU A 31 11.04 3.43 -11.44
CA LEU A 31 9.80 3.72 -12.13
C LEU A 31 9.66 2.91 -13.43
N LYS A 32 10.73 2.75 -14.20
CA LYS A 32 10.73 1.86 -15.38
C LYS A 32 10.35 0.43 -14.98
N LEU A 33 10.93 -0.11 -13.91
CA LEU A 33 10.59 -1.43 -13.42
C LEU A 33 9.13 -1.51 -12.95
N SER A 34 8.67 -0.50 -12.22
CA SER A 34 7.27 -0.41 -11.75
C SER A 34 6.29 -0.48 -12.91
N LYS A 35 6.62 0.16 -14.04
CA LYS A 35 5.81 0.15 -15.27
C LYS A 35 5.79 -1.22 -15.93
N ILE A 36 6.94 -1.89 -16.04
CA ILE A 36 6.98 -3.28 -16.54
C ILE A 36 6.07 -4.19 -15.71
N LEU A 37 6.11 -4.07 -14.38
CA LEU A 37 5.22 -4.84 -13.49
C LEU A 37 3.74 -4.44 -13.64
N ALA A 38 3.47 -3.16 -13.90
CA ALA A 38 2.12 -2.66 -14.18
C ALA A 38 1.55 -3.26 -15.48
N ASP A 39 2.36 -3.36 -16.53
CA ASP A 39 1.99 -3.95 -17.82
C ASP A 39 1.66 -5.45 -17.70
N GLU A 40 2.34 -6.14 -16.79
CA GLU A 40 2.13 -7.56 -16.48
C GLU A 40 0.99 -7.81 -15.47
N CYS A 41 0.32 -6.77 -14.98
CA CYS A 41 -0.86 -6.96 -14.12
C CYS A 41 -1.96 -7.72 -14.89
N PRO A 42 -2.63 -8.69 -14.25
CA PRO A 42 -3.74 -9.37 -14.92
C PRO A 42 -4.86 -8.36 -15.22
N LYS A 43 -5.44 -8.47 -16.41
CA LYS A 43 -6.67 -7.75 -16.73
C LYS A 43 -7.78 -8.19 -15.78
N SER A 44 -8.56 -7.22 -15.33
CA SER A 44 -9.70 -7.51 -14.47
C SER A 44 -10.74 -8.36 -15.21
N GLN A 45 -11.26 -9.39 -14.54
CA GLN A 45 -12.28 -10.30 -15.08
C GLN A 45 -13.70 -9.93 -14.63
N THR A 46 -13.85 -9.21 -13.52
CA THR A 46 -15.13 -9.01 -12.81
C THR A 46 -15.44 -7.54 -12.52
N ARG A 47 -14.44 -6.65 -12.44
CA ARG A 47 -14.62 -5.22 -12.14
C ARG A 47 -14.24 -4.32 -13.33
N PRO A 48 -14.91 -3.18 -13.52
CA PRO A 48 -14.58 -2.26 -14.61
C PRO A 48 -13.35 -1.37 -14.33
N PHE A 49 -12.63 -1.61 -13.23
CA PHE A 49 -11.54 -0.75 -12.75
C PHE A 49 -10.35 -1.56 -12.22
N ALA A 50 -9.16 -0.96 -12.25
CA ALA A 50 -7.97 -1.48 -11.59
C ALA A 50 -8.03 -1.13 -10.10
N LEU A 51 -7.71 -2.07 -9.21
CA LEU A 51 -7.74 -1.85 -7.76
C LEU A 51 -6.32 -1.90 -7.19
N PHE A 52 -5.99 -0.92 -6.36
CA PHE A 52 -4.68 -0.81 -5.72
C PHE A 52 -4.84 -0.67 -4.20
N ALA A 53 -3.97 -1.33 -3.43
CA ALA A 53 -3.79 -1.05 -2.01
C ALA A 53 -2.47 -0.31 -1.80
N ILE A 54 -2.54 0.74 -0.97
CA ILE A 54 -1.37 1.53 -0.57
C ILE A 54 -1.28 1.48 0.95
N ASP A 55 -0.11 1.11 1.45
CA ASP A 55 0.13 1.10 2.90
C ASP A 55 1.60 1.28 3.26
N CYS A 56 1.84 1.73 4.48
CA CYS A 56 3.17 1.94 5.02
C CYS A 56 3.51 0.90 6.09
N THR A 57 4.61 0.18 5.92
CA THR A 57 5.08 -0.81 6.89
C THR A 57 6.38 -0.37 7.56
N PRO A 58 6.51 -0.46 8.90
CA PRO A 58 7.73 -0.11 9.60
C PRO A 58 8.80 -1.20 9.46
N THR A 59 10.06 -0.76 9.39
CA THR A 59 11.28 -1.59 9.41
C THR A 59 12.14 -1.16 10.60
N PRO A 60 12.05 -1.88 11.74
CA PRO A 60 12.81 -1.56 12.94
C PRO A 60 14.34 -1.65 12.73
N ARG A 61 15.06 -0.66 13.26
CA ARG A 61 16.52 -0.48 13.17
C ARG A 61 17.10 0.08 14.47
N LEU A 62 16.64 -0.45 15.60
CA LEU A 62 16.94 0.06 16.94
C LEU A 62 18.46 0.18 17.17
N TYR A 63 19.22 -0.85 16.84
CA TYR A 63 20.67 -0.93 17.09
C TYR A 63 21.55 -0.41 15.94
N ALA A 64 20.96 0.07 14.84
CA ALA A 64 21.69 0.50 13.65
C ALA A 64 22.22 1.93 13.78
N ASN A 65 23.08 2.18 14.77
CA ASN A 65 23.54 3.52 15.14
C ASN A 65 24.32 4.30 14.08
N LYS A 66 24.69 3.63 12.99
CA LYS A 66 25.42 4.17 11.82
C LYS A 66 24.55 4.27 10.56
N LEU A 67 23.26 3.97 10.67
CA LEU A 67 22.28 4.10 9.61
C LEU A 67 21.63 5.48 9.71
N GLU A 68 21.67 6.20 8.60
CA GLU A 68 21.11 7.54 8.46
C GLU A 68 19.58 7.54 8.47
N ASP A 69 18.99 8.72 8.68
CA ASP A 69 17.54 8.99 8.57
C ASP A 69 16.57 8.09 9.37
N ARG A 70 17.08 7.43 10.42
CA ARG A 70 16.24 6.68 11.36
C ARG A 70 15.37 7.61 12.17
N SER A 71 14.08 7.28 12.29
CA SER A 71 13.09 8.05 13.05
C SER A 71 12.18 7.12 13.86
N PHE A 72 11.24 7.69 14.61
CA PHE A 72 10.26 6.92 15.36
C PHE A 72 9.23 6.28 14.42
N VAL A 73 9.09 4.96 14.52
CA VAL A 73 8.15 4.16 13.71
C VAL A 73 7.33 3.25 14.62
N HIS A 74 6.16 2.81 14.15
CA HIS A 74 5.31 1.92 14.92
C HIS A 74 5.97 0.56 15.14
N ALA A 75 5.88 0.04 16.37
CA ALA A 75 6.22 -1.34 16.70
C ALA A 75 5.26 -1.83 17.80
N PRO A 76 4.54 -2.95 17.58
CA PRO A 76 3.67 -3.49 18.61
C PRO A 76 4.45 -3.79 19.89
N ASN A 77 4.01 -3.21 21.00
CA ASN A 77 4.54 -3.52 22.33
C ASN A 77 3.43 -4.18 23.15
N PRO A 78 3.59 -5.46 23.57
CA PRO A 78 2.56 -6.15 24.35
C PRO A 78 2.45 -5.64 25.79
N VAL A 79 3.41 -4.84 26.27
CA VAL A 79 3.40 -4.28 27.63
C VAL A 79 2.37 -3.15 27.72
N PRO A 80 1.33 -3.28 28.58
CA PRO A 80 0.32 -2.24 28.75
C PRO A 80 0.93 -0.90 29.20
N GLY A 81 0.40 0.20 28.67
CA GLY A 81 0.81 1.56 29.02
C GLY A 81 2.08 2.07 28.34
N GLN A 82 2.78 1.23 27.58
CA GLN A 82 3.95 1.64 26.80
C GLN A 82 3.55 2.05 25.38
N ASP A 83 4.16 3.12 24.88
CA ASP A 83 3.93 3.56 23.50
C ASP A 83 4.43 2.49 22.52
N PRO A 84 3.62 2.12 21.50
CA PRO A 84 3.99 1.10 20.53
C PRO A 84 4.90 1.69 19.46
N ILE A 85 6.10 2.10 19.86
CA ILE A 85 7.10 2.76 19.02
C ILE A 85 8.47 2.08 19.10
N THR A 86 9.24 2.21 18.02
CA THR A 86 10.66 1.86 17.94
C THR A 86 11.38 2.86 17.04
N VAL A 87 12.66 2.64 16.81
CA VAL A 87 13.48 3.46 15.89
C VAL A 87 13.73 2.68 14.61
N GLY A 88 13.50 3.30 13.45
CA GLY A 88 13.86 2.75 12.16
C GLY A 88 13.32 3.52 10.97
N HIS A 89 13.04 2.82 9.89
CA HIS A 89 12.50 3.39 8.66
C HIS A 89 11.06 2.94 8.43
N GLN A 90 10.34 3.70 7.61
CA GLN A 90 9.01 3.34 7.14
C GLN A 90 9.07 3.21 5.62
N TYR A 91 8.40 2.19 5.07
CA TYR A 91 8.32 1.96 3.63
C TYR A 91 6.88 1.99 3.16
N SER A 92 6.61 2.82 2.15
CA SER A 92 5.34 2.88 1.44
C SER A 92 5.35 1.85 0.31
N TRP A 93 4.32 1.00 0.30
CA TRP A 93 4.11 -0.05 -0.69
C TRP A 93 2.87 0.26 -1.49
N LEU A 94 3.00 0.22 -2.81
CA LEU A 94 1.90 0.26 -3.77
C LEU A 94 1.74 -1.14 -4.36
N THR A 95 0.55 -1.70 -4.22
CA THR A 95 0.22 -3.06 -4.68
C THR A 95 -1.04 -3.03 -5.52
N PHE A 96 -1.02 -3.73 -6.66
CA PHE A 96 -2.21 -4.04 -7.42
C PHE A 96 -2.90 -5.26 -6.81
N LEU A 97 -4.23 -5.20 -6.75
CA LEU A 97 -5.08 -6.26 -6.23
C LEU A 97 -5.76 -6.97 -7.41
N PRO A 98 -5.47 -8.25 -7.67
CA PRO A 98 -6.14 -9.02 -8.71
C PRO A 98 -7.59 -9.37 -8.30
N ASP A 99 -8.46 -9.60 -9.28
CA ASP A 99 -9.86 -9.98 -9.03
C ASP A 99 -10.22 -11.41 -9.45
N TYR A 100 -9.24 -12.16 -9.95
CA TYR A 100 -9.40 -13.59 -10.22
C TYR A 100 -9.68 -14.32 -8.90
N GLU A 101 -10.83 -14.98 -8.81
CA GLU A 101 -11.34 -15.50 -7.53
C GLU A 101 -10.37 -16.46 -6.82
N PRO A 102 -9.67 -17.39 -7.50
CA PRO A 102 -8.63 -18.21 -6.87
C PRO A 102 -7.43 -17.40 -6.33
N ASP A 103 -7.07 -16.28 -6.97
CA ASP A 103 -6.01 -15.41 -6.46
C ASP A 103 -6.46 -14.72 -5.16
N LYS A 104 -7.70 -14.23 -5.14
CA LYS A 104 -8.30 -13.60 -3.96
C LYS A 104 -8.38 -14.56 -2.77
N ASN A 105 -8.83 -15.79 -3.01
CA ASN A 105 -8.92 -16.81 -1.94
C ASN A 105 -7.56 -17.17 -1.35
N ALA A 106 -6.51 -17.13 -2.17
CA ALA A 106 -5.12 -17.33 -1.75
C ALA A 106 -4.41 -16.04 -1.29
N HIS A 107 -5.13 -14.91 -1.24
CA HIS A 107 -4.63 -13.58 -0.85
C HIS A 107 -3.40 -13.11 -1.66
N TRP A 108 -3.40 -13.39 -2.96
CA TRP A 108 -2.37 -12.89 -3.86
C TRP A 108 -2.56 -11.40 -4.16
N VAL A 109 -1.44 -10.69 -4.19
CA VAL A 109 -1.34 -9.31 -4.67
C VAL A 109 -0.23 -9.20 -5.72
N VAL A 110 -0.06 -8.04 -6.34
CA VAL A 110 1.06 -7.75 -7.24
C VAL A 110 1.73 -6.45 -6.79
N PRO A 111 2.83 -6.50 -6.02
CA PRO A 111 3.50 -5.29 -5.56
C PRO A 111 4.23 -4.62 -6.74
N LEU A 112 3.93 -3.33 -6.95
CA LEU A 112 4.40 -2.56 -8.11
C LEU A 112 5.54 -1.61 -7.74
N SER A 113 5.48 -1.03 -6.54
CA SER A 113 6.48 -0.07 -6.07
C SER A 113 6.66 -0.14 -4.57
N VAL A 114 7.90 0.06 -4.13
CA VAL A 114 8.27 0.29 -2.74
C VAL A 114 9.16 1.51 -2.65
N ARG A 115 8.87 2.41 -1.70
CA ARG A 115 9.66 3.63 -1.45
C ARG A 115 9.85 3.85 0.03
N ARG A 116 11.07 4.20 0.44
CA ARG A 116 11.33 4.66 1.81
C ARG A 116 10.67 6.02 2.02
N VAL A 117 9.98 6.17 3.13
CA VAL A 117 9.44 7.46 3.57
C VAL A 117 10.56 8.17 4.34
N LYS A 118 11.12 9.23 3.77
CA LYS A 118 12.14 10.05 4.43
C LYS A 118 11.54 10.76 5.64
N PHE A 119 12.37 11.15 6.60
CA PHE A 119 11.90 11.79 7.83
C PHE A 119 11.04 13.06 7.60
N GLU A 120 11.37 13.86 6.60
CA GLU A 120 10.62 15.09 6.24
C GLU A 120 9.32 14.79 5.50
N GLU A 121 9.16 13.58 4.96
CA GLU A 121 8.04 13.19 4.15
C GLU A 121 6.86 12.68 4.99
N LYS A 122 5.71 12.59 4.34
CA LYS A 122 4.52 11.95 4.91
C LYS A 122 4.22 10.71 4.10
N GLY A 123 4.14 9.56 4.75
CA GLY A 123 3.91 8.27 4.07
C GLY A 123 2.68 8.26 3.16
N HIS A 124 1.59 8.93 3.57
CA HIS A 124 0.39 9.02 2.72
C HIS A 124 0.59 9.88 1.47
N LEU A 125 1.48 10.87 1.47
CA LEU A 125 1.80 11.64 0.27
C LEU A 125 2.72 10.84 -0.65
N VAL A 126 3.72 10.16 -0.08
CA VAL A 126 4.60 9.25 -0.82
C VAL A 126 3.78 8.17 -1.54
N GLY A 127 2.85 7.53 -0.84
CA GLY A 127 1.97 6.52 -1.43
C GLY A 127 1.09 7.05 -2.56
N MET A 128 0.51 8.25 -2.40
CA MET A 128 -0.27 8.89 -3.48
C MET A 128 0.60 9.23 -4.68
N GLN A 129 1.83 9.70 -4.46
CA GLN A 129 2.79 9.99 -5.53
C GLN A 129 3.19 8.73 -6.29
N GLN A 130 3.45 7.61 -5.59
CA GLN A 130 3.75 6.33 -6.24
C GLN A 130 2.66 5.91 -7.22
N LEU A 131 1.38 6.05 -6.84
CA LEU A 131 0.28 5.69 -7.72
C LEU A 131 0.14 6.67 -8.87
N GLU A 132 0.23 7.97 -8.60
CA GLU A 132 0.17 9.02 -9.63
C GLU A 132 1.23 8.81 -10.72
N GLU A 133 2.47 8.51 -10.34
CA GLU A 133 3.57 8.25 -11.29
C GLU A 133 3.30 7.01 -12.16
N ILE A 134 2.60 6.00 -11.64
CA ILE A 134 2.25 4.80 -12.38
C ILE A 134 1.05 5.02 -13.30
N ILE A 135 0.02 5.77 -12.91
CA ILE A 135 -1.22 5.92 -13.69
C ILE A 135 -1.21 7.09 -14.67
N SER A 136 -0.35 8.09 -14.47
CA SER A 136 -0.34 9.34 -15.26
C SER A 136 0.62 9.34 -16.44
N ASP A 137 1.43 8.29 -16.63
CA ASP A 137 2.45 8.23 -17.68
C ASP A 137 1.96 7.59 -18.99
N SER A 138 2.42 8.17 -20.12
CA SER A 138 2.49 7.81 -21.55
C SER A 138 1.45 6.89 -22.22
N LYS A 139 1.37 7.06 -23.56
CA LYS A 139 0.37 6.53 -24.50
C LYS A 139 0.09 5.01 -24.46
N GLU A 140 0.91 4.22 -23.76
CA GLU A 140 0.86 2.75 -23.73
C GLU A 140 0.52 2.18 -22.34
N ASN A 141 0.34 3.01 -21.32
CA ASN A 141 0.03 2.55 -19.97
C ASN A 141 -1.37 1.88 -19.90
N PRO A 142 -1.47 0.63 -19.40
CA PRO A 142 -2.74 -0.11 -19.34
C PRO A 142 -3.79 0.60 -18.49
N PHE A 143 -3.35 1.43 -17.53
CA PHE A 143 -4.20 2.14 -16.60
C PHE A 143 -4.65 3.52 -17.09
N LEU A 144 -4.02 4.09 -18.14
CA LEU A 144 -4.30 5.47 -18.57
C LEU A 144 -5.78 5.70 -18.95
N LYS A 145 -6.39 4.71 -19.60
CA LYS A 145 -7.80 4.74 -20.04
C LYS A 145 -8.75 4.00 -19.11
N GLN A 146 -8.21 3.26 -18.14
CA GLN A 146 -9.01 2.49 -17.19
C GLN A 146 -9.26 3.33 -15.93
N LEU A 147 -10.42 3.16 -15.30
CA LEU A 147 -10.64 3.73 -13.98
C LEU A 147 -9.70 3.02 -12.97
N CYS A 148 -8.98 3.79 -12.17
CA CYS A 148 -8.11 3.32 -11.11
C CYS A 148 -8.74 3.62 -9.76
N VAL A 149 -8.79 2.63 -8.88
CA VAL A 149 -9.32 2.75 -7.52
C VAL A 149 -8.21 2.41 -6.54
N SER A 150 -7.90 3.30 -5.60
CA SER A 150 -6.99 3.01 -4.49
C SER A 150 -7.76 2.82 -3.19
N VAL A 151 -7.35 1.84 -2.38
CA VAL A 151 -7.88 1.58 -1.03
C VAL A 151 -6.80 1.76 0.03
N THR A 152 -7.04 2.68 0.96
CA THR A 152 -6.01 3.18 1.88
C THR A 152 -6.54 3.29 3.31
N ASP A 153 -5.64 3.36 4.29
CA ASP A 153 -6.02 3.55 5.68
C ASP A 153 -6.51 4.99 5.98
N SER A 154 -6.71 5.30 7.26
CA SER A 154 -7.21 6.62 7.68
C SER A 154 -6.22 7.77 7.53
N ALA A 155 -4.92 7.51 7.38
CA ALA A 155 -3.92 8.55 7.16
C ALA A 155 -4.13 9.27 5.82
N TYR A 156 -4.78 8.62 4.86
CA TYR A 156 -5.04 9.13 3.50
C TYR A 156 -6.36 9.91 3.38
N THR A 157 -7.13 10.06 4.46
CA THR A 157 -8.40 10.82 4.46
C THR A 157 -8.18 12.34 4.52
N VAL A 158 -6.92 12.79 4.47
CA VAL A 158 -6.54 14.21 4.53
C VAL A 158 -6.83 14.94 3.22
N LYS A 159 -7.02 16.27 3.32
CA LYS A 159 -7.36 17.13 2.18
C LYS A 159 -6.40 16.98 1.00
N THR A 160 -5.09 16.89 1.25
CA THR A 160 -4.07 16.77 0.21
C THR A 160 -4.26 15.53 -0.65
N CYS A 161 -4.51 14.36 -0.05
CA CYS A 161 -4.79 13.14 -0.79
C CYS A 161 -6.07 13.27 -1.62
N ARG A 162 -7.12 13.89 -1.08
CA ARG A 162 -8.36 14.16 -1.84
C ARG A 162 -8.11 15.04 -3.05
N THR A 163 -7.30 16.09 -2.90
CA THR A 163 -6.93 16.97 -4.01
C THR A 163 -6.13 16.24 -5.09
N VAL A 164 -5.21 15.35 -4.70
CA VAL A 164 -4.44 14.54 -5.66
C VAL A 164 -5.35 13.59 -6.44
N ALA A 165 -6.28 12.90 -5.76
CA ALA A 165 -7.26 12.05 -6.44
C ALA A 165 -8.18 12.86 -7.37
N GLU A 166 -8.64 14.04 -6.94
CA GLU A 166 -9.51 14.91 -7.77
C GLU A 166 -8.80 15.49 -9.00
N ARG A 167 -7.47 15.70 -8.94
CA ARG A 167 -6.69 16.19 -10.09
C ARG A 167 -6.68 15.19 -11.26
N ASN A 168 -6.80 13.89 -10.96
CA ASN A 168 -6.69 12.81 -11.92
C ASN A 168 -8.09 12.29 -12.28
N ASP A 169 -8.52 12.50 -13.52
CA ASP A 169 -9.90 12.21 -13.96
C ASP A 169 -10.27 10.73 -13.80
N ASN A 170 -9.31 9.82 -13.97
CA ASN A 170 -9.50 8.37 -13.91
C ASN A 170 -9.10 7.76 -12.56
N TRP A 171 -9.06 8.53 -11.48
CA TRP A 171 -8.68 8.02 -10.16
C TRP A 171 -9.74 8.27 -9.10
N ILE A 172 -10.11 7.22 -8.38
CA ILE A 172 -10.91 7.27 -7.14
C ILE A 172 -10.06 6.75 -5.98
N ASN A 173 -10.02 7.49 -4.87
CA ASN A 173 -9.39 7.03 -3.63
C ASN A 173 -10.45 6.75 -2.56
N ILE A 174 -10.43 5.53 -2.02
CA ILE A 174 -11.26 5.05 -0.91
C ILE A 174 -10.40 4.94 0.34
N SER A 175 -10.64 5.80 1.33
CA SER A 175 -9.87 5.82 2.57
C SER A 175 -10.74 5.61 3.80
N ARG A 176 -10.18 5.02 4.84
CA ARG A 176 -10.92 4.84 6.11
C ARG A 176 -11.19 6.18 6.78
N MET A 177 -12.42 6.42 7.21
CA MET A 177 -12.78 7.60 7.98
C MET A 177 -13.20 7.23 9.40
N ARG A 178 -13.05 8.16 10.34
CA ARG A 178 -13.56 8.00 11.70
C ARG A 178 -15.08 8.14 11.68
N SER A 179 -15.77 7.33 12.49
CA SER A 179 -17.24 7.32 12.52
C SER A 179 -17.85 8.60 13.09
N ASN A 180 -17.14 9.28 13.98
CA ASN A 180 -17.56 10.56 14.59
C ASN A 180 -17.06 11.79 13.81
N GLN A 181 -16.65 11.61 12.56
CA GLN A 181 -16.20 12.73 11.74
C GLN A 181 -17.37 13.67 11.43
N VAL A 182 -17.13 14.98 11.55
CA VAL A 182 -18.07 16.01 11.10
C VAL A 182 -17.76 16.37 9.65
N VAL A 183 -18.79 16.31 8.81
CA VAL A 183 -18.76 16.75 7.41
C VAL A 183 -19.82 17.84 7.20
N PHE A 184 -19.80 18.48 6.05
CA PHE A 184 -20.77 19.50 5.67
C PHE A 184 -21.29 19.20 4.27
N ARG A 185 -22.58 19.44 4.02
CA ARG A 185 -23.09 19.45 2.64
C ARG A 185 -22.30 20.50 1.84
N GLN A 186 -21.96 20.19 0.60
CA GLN A 186 -21.37 21.17 -0.29
C GLN A 186 -22.36 22.33 -0.45
N ALA A 187 -21.89 23.56 -0.25
CA ALA A 187 -22.73 24.73 -0.47
C ALA A 187 -23.09 24.82 -1.96
N PRO A 188 -24.34 25.16 -2.30
CA PRO A 188 -24.75 25.33 -3.70
C PRO A 188 -23.90 26.42 -4.36
N SER A 189 -23.44 26.16 -5.59
CA SER A 189 -22.77 27.18 -6.40
C SER A 189 -23.74 28.31 -6.73
N LEU A 190 -23.26 29.55 -6.75
CA LEU A 190 -24.06 30.67 -7.21
C LEU A 190 -24.50 30.47 -8.68
N PRO A 191 -25.72 30.88 -9.06
CA PRO A 191 -26.15 30.88 -10.46
C PRO A 191 -25.17 31.63 -11.36
N LYS A 192 -24.96 31.14 -12.59
CA LYS A 192 -24.11 31.80 -13.59
C LYS A 192 -24.54 33.27 -13.74
N GLY A 193 -23.57 34.20 -13.64
CA GLY A 193 -23.80 35.64 -13.81
C GLY A 193 -23.99 36.44 -12.53
N GLN A 194 -24.18 35.80 -11.36
CA GLN A 194 -24.23 36.50 -10.08
C GLN A 194 -22.85 36.59 -9.44
N ARG A 195 -22.42 37.82 -9.11
CA ARG A 195 -21.22 38.03 -8.29
C ARG A 195 -21.58 37.83 -6.81
N PRO A 196 -20.80 37.03 -6.05
CA PRO A 196 -21.01 36.89 -4.62
C PRO A 196 -20.90 38.26 -3.93
N LYS A 197 -21.92 38.64 -3.15
CA LYS A 197 -21.76 39.73 -2.18
C LYS A 197 -20.93 39.20 -1.01
N GLY A 198 -19.64 39.52 -1.00
CA GLY A 198 -18.70 39.10 0.05
C GLY A 198 -18.12 37.70 -0.15
N ARG A 199 -17.57 37.10 0.92
CA ARG A 199 -16.95 35.77 0.87
C ARG A 199 -18.01 34.69 0.58
N PRO A 200 -17.85 33.86 -0.48
CA PRO A 200 -18.79 32.79 -0.78
C PRO A 200 -18.98 31.83 0.41
N ARG A 201 -20.22 31.40 0.65
CA ARG A 201 -20.51 30.35 1.63
C ARG A 201 -19.87 29.05 1.15
N LEU A 202 -18.88 28.56 1.90
CA LEU A 202 -18.13 27.34 1.55
C LEU A 202 -18.78 26.05 2.07
N TYR A 203 -19.61 26.15 3.12
CA TYR A 203 -20.18 25.00 3.81
C TYR A 203 -21.70 25.16 3.96
N GLY A 204 -22.43 24.11 3.60
CA GLY A 204 -23.85 23.98 3.84
C GLY A 204 -24.14 23.50 5.27
N GLU A 205 -25.13 22.62 5.39
CA GLU A 205 -25.52 21.98 6.64
C GLU A 205 -24.36 21.17 7.26
N LYS A 206 -24.23 21.23 8.59
CA LYS A 206 -23.27 20.45 9.37
C LYS A 206 -23.87 19.07 9.65
N ILE A 207 -23.11 18.02 9.33
CA ILE A 207 -23.56 16.63 9.48
C ILE A 207 -22.56 15.85 10.34
N HIS A 208 -23.07 15.20 11.37
CA HIS A 208 -22.33 14.20 12.15
C HIS A 208 -22.56 12.82 11.51
N VAL A 209 -21.51 12.18 11.00
CA VAL A 209 -21.63 10.96 10.17
C VAL A 209 -22.31 9.80 10.90
N ASN A 210 -22.21 9.75 12.23
CA ASN A 210 -22.86 8.75 13.08
C ASN A 210 -24.32 9.05 13.42
N GLU A 211 -24.84 10.23 13.05
CA GLU A 211 -26.17 10.73 13.43
C GLU A 211 -27.03 11.06 12.20
N VAL A 212 -26.60 10.63 11.01
CA VAL A 212 -27.30 10.91 9.75
C VAL A 212 -28.60 10.12 9.66
N SER A 213 -29.72 10.84 9.57
CA SER A 213 -31.04 10.27 9.31
C SER A 213 -31.33 10.11 7.81
N GLU A 214 -30.89 11.06 6.99
CA GLU A 214 -31.18 11.12 5.55
C GLU A 214 -29.95 10.78 4.69
N TRP A 215 -30.11 9.81 3.80
CA TRP A 215 -29.04 9.28 2.97
C TRP A 215 -29.39 9.43 1.48
N ASP A 216 -28.38 9.67 0.64
CA ASP A 216 -28.61 9.91 -0.78
C ASP A 216 -28.70 8.60 -1.58
N GLU A 217 -27.98 7.57 -1.14
CA GLU A 217 -28.07 6.22 -1.70
C GLU A 217 -28.02 5.18 -0.58
N GLU A 218 -28.72 4.07 -0.78
CA GLU A 218 -28.65 2.89 0.09
C GLU A 218 -28.32 1.66 -0.74
N GLY A 219 -27.68 0.67 -0.11
CA GLY A 219 -27.38 -0.61 -0.72
C GLY A 219 -27.25 -1.70 0.32
N GLY A 220 -27.25 -2.95 -0.12
CA GLY A 220 -27.05 -4.07 0.79
C GLY A 220 -26.93 -5.39 0.09
N PHE A 221 -26.38 -6.38 0.79
CA PHE A 221 -26.37 -7.78 0.36
C PHE A 221 -26.26 -8.70 1.57
N SER A 222 -26.65 -9.96 1.39
CA SER A 222 -26.52 -10.99 2.42
C SER A 222 -25.62 -12.13 1.94
N TYR A 223 -24.91 -12.75 2.88
CA TYR A 223 -24.12 -13.97 2.63
C TYR A 223 -24.15 -14.87 3.86
N VAL A 224 -23.74 -16.13 3.69
CA VAL A 224 -23.67 -17.12 4.78
C VAL A 224 -22.21 -17.37 5.13
N THR A 225 -21.88 -17.24 6.42
CA THR A 225 -20.51 -17.47 6.91
C THR A 225 -20.10 -18.93 6.75
N GLN A 226 -18.88 -19.18 6.27
CA GLN A 226 -18.41 -20.55 6.01
C GLN A 226 -18.31 -21.39 7.29
N LYS A 227 -17.78 -20.80 8.38
CA LYS A 227 -17.45 -21.53 9.61
C LYS A 227 -18.67 -21.84 10.50
N LYS A 228 -19.58 -20.87 10.67
CA LYS A 228 -20.72 -21.00 11.60
C LYS A 228 -22.08 -21.09 10.89
N LYS A 229 -22.11 -21.03 9.55
CA LYS A 229 -23.33 -21.08 8.72
C LYS A 229 -24.40 -20.06 9.11
N LYS A 230 -24.00 -18.95 9.73
CA LYS A 230 -24.89 -17.83 10.07
C LYS A 230 -25.03 -16.89 8.89
N LYS A 231 -26.26 -16.43 8.61
CA LYS A 231 -26.50 -15.36 7.63
C LYS A 231 -26.07 -14.03 8.21
N VAL A 232 -25.39 -13.25 7.38
CA VAL A 232 -24.94 -11.90 7.67
C VAL A 232 -25.46 -11.00 6.57
N THR A 233 -26.03 -9.86 6.95
CA THR A 233 -26.47 -8.83 6.00
C THR A 233 -25.59 -7.60 6.19
N VAL A 234 -24.99 -7.13 5.10
CA VAL A 234 -24.25 -5.87 5.07
C VAL A 234 -25.18 -4.81 4.53
N GLN A 235 -25.48 -3.81 5.35
CA GLN A 235 -26.24 -2.63 4.99
C GLN A 235 -25.28 -1.47 4.75
N MET A 236 -25.47 -0.74 3.67
CA MET A 236 -24.61 0.36 3.25
C MET A 236 -25.46 1.59 2.98
N LYS A 237 -25.03 2.73 3.48
CA LYS A 237 -25.67 4.01 3.23
C LYS A 237 -24.62 5.03 2.81
N ARG A 238 -24.95 5.85 1.81
CA ARG A 238 -24.00 6.78 1.19
C ARG A 238 -24.52 8.20 1.23
N LEU A 239 -23.61 9.10 1.61
CA LEU A 239 -23.80 10.53 1.60
C LEU A 239 -22.89 11.13 0.54
N ASN A 240 -23.47 11.82 -0.43
CA ASN A 240 -22.79 12.36 -1.59
C ASN A 240 -22.42 13.83 -1.42
N ASN A 241 -21.34 14.24 -2.10
CA ASN A 241 -20.94 15.64 -2.25
C ASN A 241 -20.79 16.37 -0.91
N VAL A 242 -20.06 15.77 0.04
CA VAL A 242 -19.73 16.41 1.31
C VAL A 242 -18.32 16.98 1.32
N VAL A 243 -18.08 17.90 2.23
CA VAL A 243 -16.78 18.56 2.44
C VAL A 243 -16.43 18.57 3.92
N THR A 244 -15.15 18.63 4.26
CA THR A 244 -14.69 18.91 5.65
C THR A 244 -14.31 20.37 5.78
N ARG A 245 -14.31 20.91 7.01
CA ARG A 245 -13.74 22.24 7.29
C ARG A 245 -12.28 22.32 6.81
N GLY A 246 -11.93 23.49 6.25
CA GLY A 246 -10.65 23.83 5.66
C GLY A 246 -10.86 24.54 4.31
N ALA A 247 -10.13 25.63 4.03
CA ALA A 247 -10.32 26.41 2.82
C ALA A 247 -10.19 25.54 1.55
N GLY A 248 -11.20 25.51 0.67
CA GLY A 248 -11.13 24.93 -0.68
C GLY A 248 -10.85 23.42 -0.75
N GLY A 249 -11.61 22.59 -0.02
CA GLY A 249 -11.54 21.13 -0.12
C GLY A 249 -12.37 20.58 -1.28
N ALA A 250 -11.81 19.62 -2.04
CA ALA A 250 -12.57 18.86 -3.04
C ALA A 250 -13.70 18.07 -2.36
N PRO A 251 -14.93 18.08 -2.93
CA PRO A 251 -16.03 17.28 -2.41
C PRO A 251 -15.74 15.79 -2.54
N PHE A 252 -16.25 15.01 -1.60
CA PHE A 252 -16.10 13.56 -1.57
C PHE A 252 -17.40 12.94 -1.06
N ASP A 253 -17.55 11.62 -1.21
CA ASP A 253 -18.71 10.89 -0.70
C ASP A 253 -18.32 10.09 0.55
N VAL A 254 -19.28 9.80 1.41
CA VAL A 254 -19.10 9.01 2.62
C VAL A 254 -19.98 7.78 2.55
N LEU A 255 -19.38 6.59 2.65
CA LEU A 255 -20.09 5.33 2.78
C LEU A 255 -20.02 4.85 4.22
N VAL A 256 -21.17 4.54 4.82
CA VAL A 256 -21.28 3.85 6.11
C VAL A 256 -21.79 2.45 5.86
N ALA A 257 -21.02 1.45 6.27
CA ALA A 257 -21.35 0.03 6.15
C ALA A 257 -21.48 -0.62 7.53
N THR A 258 -22.61 -1.29 7.76
CA THR A 258 -22.94 -1.99 9.00
C THR A 258 -23.25 -3.44 8.68
N ALA A 259 -22.55 -4.37 9.31
CA ALA A 259 -22.86 -5.79 9.22
C ALA A 259 -23.77 -6.19 10.39
N VAL A 260 -24.91 -6.82 10.07
CA VAL A 260 -25.91 -7.28 11.04
C VAL A 260 -26.13 -8.79 10.93
N ASN A 261 -26.53 -9.43 12.02
CA ASN A 261 -26.99 -10.82 12.05
C ASN A 261 -28.43 -10.96 11.52
N GLU A 262 -28.99 -12.18 11.60
CA GLU A 262 -30.37 -12.49 11.21
C GLU A 262 -31.39 -11.72 12.04
N GLU A 263 -31.08 -11.47 13.31
CA GLU A 263 -31.91 -10.71 14.25
C GLU A 263 -31.79 -9.18 14.07
N GLY A 264 -31.03 -8.70 13.08
CA GLY A 264 -30.82 -7.26 12.81
C GLY A 264 -29.89 -6.54 13.79
N THR A 265 -29.26 -7.27 14.70
CA THR A 265 -28.27 -6.75 15.66
C THR A 265 -26.90 -6.55 14.98
N PRO A 266 -26.23 -5.39 15.19
CA PRO A 266 -24.89 -5.15 14.67
C PRO A 266 -23.85 -6.17 15.17
N LEU A 267 -23.08 -6.75 14.25
CA LEU A 267 -21.99 -7.68 14.57
C LEU A 267 -20.76 -6.99 15.18
N TYR A 268 -20.61 -5.69 14.92
CA TYR A 268 -19.47 -4.90 15.37
C TYR A 268 -19.96 -3.66 16.12
N LYS A 269 -19.24 -3.26 17.16
CA LYS A 269 -19.54 -2.06 17.96
C LYS A 269 -19.59 -0.77 17.14
N ARG A 270 -18.83 -0.71 16.04
CA ARG A 270 -18.74 0.47 15.16
C ARG A 270 -18.90 0.05 13.72
N SER A 271 -19.71 0.79 12.98
CA SER A 271 -19.82 0.69 11.53
C SER A 271 -18.50 1.10 10.86
N LEU A 272 -18.26 0.51 9.69
CA LEU A 272 -17.17 0.92 8.82
C LEU A 272 -17.57 2.22 8.11
N VAL A 273 -16.72 3.24 8.17
CA VAL A 273 -16.95 4.51 7.48
C VAL A 273 -15.81 4.75 6.51
N LEU A 274 -16.16 5.00 5.24
CA LEU A 274 -15.22 5.19 4.13
C LEU A 274 -15.45 6.55 3.48
N ALA A 275 -14.37 7.27 3.17
CA ALA A 275 -14.39 8.45 2.33
C ALA A 275 -14.01 8.06 0.89
N ILE A 276 -14.79 8.51 -0.08
CA ILE A 276 -14.63 8.21 -1.51
C ILE A 276 -14.35 9.52 -2.24
N SER A 277 -13.11 9.73 -2.66
CA SER A 277 -12.65 10.97 -3.31
C SER A 277 -12.29 10.72 -4.77
N GLY A 278 -12.43 11.73 -5.63
CA GLY A 278 -12.20 11.62 -7.07
C GLY A 278 -13.42 12.04 -7.88
N LYS A 279 -13.20 12.52 -9.11
CA LYS A 279 -14.24 13.08 -9.98
C LYS A 279 -15.31 12.05 -10.36
N ARG A 280 -14.86 10.83 -10.65
CA ARG A 280 -15.70 9.69 -11.07
C ARG A 280 -16.26 8.86 -9.91
N ARG A 281 -16.15 9.33 -8.65
CA ARG A 281 -16.56 8.59 -7.44
C ARG A 281 -17.98 8.00 -7.47
N LYS A 282 -18.91 8.65 -8.19
CA LYS A 282 -20.31 8.21 -8.32
C LYS A 282 -20.49 6.99 -9.23
N GLU A 283 -19.49 6.62 -10.01
CA GLU A 283 -19.54 5.43 -10.86
C GLU A 283 -19.40 4.12 -10.08
N LEU A 284 -18.83 4.18 -8.87
CA LEU A 284 -18.76 3.01 -7.99
C LEU A 284 -20.06 2.87 -7.19
N SER A 285 -20.67 1.70 -7.27
CA SER A 285 -21.77 1.33 -6.37
C SER A 285 -21.30 1.19 -4.92
N CYS A 286 -22.22 1.33 -3.96
CA CYS A 286 -21.96 1.06 -2.54
C CYS A 286 -21.26 -0.29 -2.30
N ARG A 287 -21.72 -1.33 -3.01
CA ARG A 287 -21.16 -2.68 -2.93
C ARG A 287 -19.71 -2.73 -3.44
N GLN A 288 -19.43 -2.15 -4.60
CA GLN A 288 -18.06 -2.11 -5.14
C GLN A 288 -17.09 -1.37 -4.21
N VAL A 289 -17.52 -0.27 -3.59
CA VAL A 289 -16.71 0.46 -2.61
C VAL A 289 -16.42 -0.42 -1.39
N TYR A 290 -17.44 -1.07 -0.83
CA TYR A 290 -17.30 -1.97 0.32
C TYR A 290 -16.38 -3.16 0.03
N GLU A 291 -16.61 -3.87 -1.07
CA GLU A 291 -15.82 -5.04 -1.48
C GLU A 291 -14.37 -4.64 -1.80
N SER A 292 -14.17 -3.50 -2.48
CA SER A 292 -12.81 -2.98 -2.76
C SER A 292 -12.05 -2.69 -1.48
N TYR A 293 -12.68 -2.00 -0.52
CA TYR A 293 -12.03 -1.72 0.76
C TYR A 293 -11.80 -2.99 1.59
N GLY A 294 -12.71 -3.98 1.50
CA GLY A 294 -12.50 -5.30 2.11
C GLY A 294 -11.25 -6.00 1.59
N GLN A 295 -10.99 -5.92 0.28
CA GLN A 295 -9.79 -6.49 -0.34
C GLN A 295 -8.49 -5.78 0.07
N ARG A 296 -8.54 -4.56 0.63
CA ARG A 296 -7.35 -3.85 1.14
C ARG A 296 -6.52 -4.73 2.08
N PHE A 297 -7.16 -5.59 2.87
CA PHE A 297 -6.47 -6.44 3.85
C PHE A 297 -5.53 -7.48 3.22
N ASP A 298 -5.65 -7.78 1.92
CA ASP A 298 -4.72 -8.70 1.23
C ASP A 298 -3.26 -8.18 1.27
N ILE A 299 -3.05 -6.86 1.36
CA ILE A 299 -1.69 -6.30 1.51
C ILE A 299 -1.05 -6.70 2.86
N GLU A 300 -1.85 -6.94 3.90
CA GLU A 300 -1.33 -7.39 5.20
C GLU A 300 -0.85 -8.84 5.15
N HIS A 301 -1.53 -9.68 4.35
CA HIS A 301 -1.06 -11.04 4.04
C HIS A 301 0.27 -10.98 3.31
N TYR A 302 0.42 -10.06 2.35
CA TYR A 302 1.70 -9.78 1.71
C TYR A 302 2.77 -9.35 2.71
N PHE A 303 2.51 -8.38 3.59
CA PHE A 303 3.50 -7.92 4.57
C PHE A 303 3.93 -9.03 5.53
N ARG A 304 2.99 -9.85 5.99
CA ARG A 304 3.32 -11.03 6.81
C ARG A 304 4.24 -11.98 6.05
N PHE A 305 3.88 -12.32 4.81
CA PHE A 305 4.69 -13.19 3.97
C PHE A 305 6.08 -12.60 3.71
N GLY A 306 6.16 -11.34 3.27
CA GLY A 306 7.42 -10.65 2.97
C GLY A 306 8.37 -10.62 4.18
N LYS A 307 7.84 -10.30 5.38
CA LYS A 307 8.66 -10.29 6.60
C LYS A 307 9.16 -11.69 7.00
N GLN A 308 8.32 -12.71 6.89
CA GLN A 308 8.62 -14.06 7.38
C GLN A 308 9.43 -14.91 6.37
N HIS A 309 9.15 -14.75 5.09
CA HIS A 309 9.58 -15.67 4.04
C HIS A 309 10.48 -15.03 2.97
N LEU A 310 10.36 -13.71 2.76
CA LEU A 310 11.24 -12.96 1.85
C LEU A 310 12.26 -12.10 2.61
N LEU A 311 12.23 -12.16 3.95
CA LEU A 311 13.22 -11.53 4.81
C LEU A 311 13.27 -9.99 4.66
N ASN A 312 12.15 -9.33 4.33
CA ASN A 312 12.08 -7.88 4.09
C ASN A 312 12.76 -7.06 5.22
N THR A 313 12.57 -7.46 6.48
CA THR A 313 13.11 -6.76 7.65
C THR A 313 14.38 -7.39 8.22
N ALA A 314 14.93 -8.44 7.60
CA ALA A 314 16.07 -9.18 8.14
C ALA A 314 17.42 -8.59 7.71
N SER A 315 17.49 -7.86 6.60
CA SER A 315 18.71 -7.13 6.21
C SER A 315 19.11 -6.18 7.33
N GLN A 316 20.34 -6.23 7.82
CA GLN A 316 20.89 -5.36 8.89
C GLN A 316 22.04 -4.49 8.35
N THR A 317 21.90 -4.03 7.12
CA THR A 317 22.89 -3.16 6.47
C THR A 317 22.98 -1.79 7.17
N PRO A 318 24.18 -1.22 7.34
CA PRO A 318 24.35 0.15 7.83
C PRO A 318 24.20 1.20 6.71
N ASP A 319 23.80 0.77 5.51
CA ASP A 319 23.67 1.60 4.31
C ASP A 319 22.21 1.68 3.87
N VAL A 320 21.68 2.90 3.78
CA VAL A 320 20.28 3.16 3.42
C VAL A 320 19.97 2.63 2.03
N ARG A 321 20.87 2.83 1.07
CA ARG A 321 20.67 2.41 -0.32
C ARG A 321 20.57 0.90 -0.44
N HIS A 322 21.41 0.17 0.29
CA HIS A 322 21.32 -1.29 0.36
C HIS A 322 20.00 -1.77 0.95
N GLU A 323 19.45 -1.04 1.92
CA GLU A 323 18.17 -1.38 2.51
C GLU A 323 17.02 -1.15 1.53
N GLU A 324 17.02 -0.03 0.83
CA GLU A 324 16.03 0.28 -0.22
C GLU A 324 16.09 -0.76 -1.35
N ASN A 325 17.29 -1.08 -1.82
CA ASN A 325 17.51 -2.10 -2.86
C ASN A 325 17.09 -3.49 -2.38
N TRP A 326 17.26 -3.82 -1.09
CA TRP A 326 16.76 -5.07 -0.52
C TRP A 326 15.23 -5.18 -0.58
N MET A 327 14.52 -4.07 -0.35
CA MET A 327 13.06 -4.04 -0.49
C MET A 327 12.62 -4.29 -1.94
N TRP A 328 13.34 -3.74 -2.92
CA TRP A 328 13.09 -4.01 -4.33
C TRP A 328 13.36 -5.47 -4.72
N ILE A 329 14.44 -6.08 -4.24
CA ILE A 329 14.71 -7.51 -4.46
C ILE A 329 13.58 -8.36 -3.88
N SER A 330 13.10 -8.01 -2.68
CA SER A 330 11.98 -8.72 -2.04
C SER A 330 10.68 -8.56 -2.84
N LEU A 331 10.42 -7.36 -3.36
CA LEU A 331 9.29 -7.07 -4.26
C LEU A 331 9.37 -7.93 -5.53
N LEU A 332 10.53 -7.99 -6.17
CA LEU A 332 10.76 -8.78 -7.38
C LEU A 332 10.61 -10.28 -7.12
N ALA A 333 11.18 -10.79 -6.02
CA ALA A 333 11.04 -12.18 -5.63
C ALA A 333 9.56 -12.57 -5.43
N TYR A 334 8.75 -11.70 -4.81
CA TYR A 334 7.32 -11.95 -4.68
C TYR A 334 6.61 -11.96 -6.03
N ASN A 335 6.95 -11.04 -6.95
CA ASN A 335 6.40 -11.04 -8.30
C ASN A 335 6.75 -12.33 -9.05
N MET A 336 7.97 -12.84 -8.92
CA MET A 336 8.34 -14.14 -9.49
C MET A 336 7.46 -15.28 -8.96
N LEU A 337 7.13 -15.28 -7.67
CA LEU A 337 6.16 -16.24 -7.09
C LEU A 337 4.76 -16.02 -7.67
N TYR A 338 4.30 -14.79 -7.78
CA TYR A 338 3.00 -14.47 -8.35
C TYR A 338 2.89 -14.99 -9.79
N HIS A 339 3.82 -14.65 -10.68
CA HIS A 339 3.75 -15.03 -12.10
C HIS A 339 3.94 -16.53 -12.33
N SER A 340 4.57 -17.25 -11.40
CA SER A 340 4.74 -18.71 -11.48
C SER A 340 3.66 -19.51 -10.75
N ARG A 341 2.76 -18.88 -9.99
CA ARG A 341 1.78 -19.57 -9.11
C ARG A 341 0.91 -20.62 -9.81
N LYS A 342 0.64 -20.46 -11.10
CA LYS A 342 -0.14 -21.40 -11.92
C LYS A 342 0.62 -22.67 -12.31
N LEU A 343 1.94 -22.66 -12.17
CA LEU A 343 2.82 -23.79 -12.46
C LEU A 343 3.12 -24.62 -11.21
N ALA A 344 2.78 -24.08 -10.04
CA ALA A 344 3.12 -24.66 -8.76
C ALA A 344 2.29 -25.92 -8.47
N SER A 345 2.95 -26.94 -7.98
CA SER A 345 2.35 -28.16 -7.46
C SER A 345 2.41 -28.18 -5.92
N PRO A 346 1.43 -28.78 -5.23
CA PRO A 346 1.46 -28.86 -3.77
C PRO A 346 2.72 -29.59 -3.27
N SER A 347 3.49 -28.95 -2.38
CA SER A 347 4.71 -29.52 -1.78
C SER A 347 4.54 -29.67 -0.27
N TYR A 348 4.14 -30.87 0.15
CA TYR A 348 3.94 -31.21 1.56
C TYR A 348 5.18 -31.87 2.16
N ARG A 349 5.47 -31.52 3.41
CA ARG A 349 6.47 -32.23 4.21
C ARG A 349 5.90 -33.59 4.67
N PRO A 350 6.75 -34.59 5.00
CA PRO A 350 6.27 -35.93 5.36
C PRO A 350 5.25 -35.99 6.51
N TRP A 351 5.29 -35.01 7.43
CA TRP A 351 4.37 -34.91 8.57
C TRP A 351 3.16 -33.99 8.33
N GLU A 352 3.11 -33.30 7.18
CA GLU A 352 1.98 -32.45 6.83
C GLU A 352 0.87 -33.30 6.21
N THR A 353 -0.35 -33.18 6.72
CA THR A 353 -1.50 -33.83 6.10
C THR A 353 -1.77 -33.17 4.75
N ALA A 354 -1.71 -33.95 3.67
CA ALA A 354 -2.15 -33.52 2.35
C ALA A 354 -3.65 -33.19 2.40
N ARG A 355 -3.98 -31.94 2.66
CA ARG A 355 -5.33 -31.44 2.42
C ARG A 355 -5.49 -31.41 0.91
N ARG A 356 -6.45 -32.15 0.35
CA ARG A 356 -6.85 -32.00 -1.06
C ARG A 356 -6.98 -30.51 -1.32
N ALA A 357 -6.07 -29.94 -2.11
CA ALA A 357 -6.16 -28.55 -2.51
C ALA A 357 -7.47 -28.43 -3.28
N LYS A 358 -8.50 -27.88 -2.63
CA LYS A 358 -9.78 -27.58 -3.30
C LYS A 358 -9.62 -26.40 -4.26
N GLU A 359 -8.50 -25.69 -4.17
CA GLU A 359 -8.19 -24.48 -4.90
C GLU A 359 -7.15 -24.76 -5.97
N HIS A 360 -7.39 -24.22 -7.17
CA HIS A 360 -6.49 -24.36 -8.31
C HIS A 360 -5.23 -23.50 -8.19
N ILE A 361 -5.20 -22.50 -7.31
CA ILE A 361 -4.05 -21.62 -7.07
C ILE A 361 -3.58 -21.81 -5.63
N LEU A 362 -2.29 -22.09 -5.46
CA LEU A 362 -1.68 -22.29 -4.16
C LEU A 362 -1.33 -20.95 -3.49
N PRO A 363 -1.30 -20.89 -2.15
CA PRO A 363 -0.86 -19.69 -1.43
C PRO A 363 0.65 -19.42 -1.63
N PRO A 364 1.12 -18.19 -1.40
CA PRO A 364 2.52 -17.81 -1.63
C PRO A 364 3.56 -18.71 -0.97
N THR A 365 3.30 -19.22 0.23
CA THR A 365 4.19 -20.14 0.95
C THR A 365 4.35 -21.50 0.27
N GLN A 366 3.31 -22.01 -0.38
CA GLN A 366 3.36 -23.27 -1.11
C GLN A 366 4.06 -23.10 -2.46
N VAL A 367 3.78 -21.99 -3.16
CA VAL A 367 4.50 -21.66 -4.41
C VAL A 367 5.99 -21.48 -4.14
N GLN A 368 6.37 -20.80 -3.05
CA GLN A 368 7.78 -20.65 -2.67
C GLN A 368 8.47 -22.00 -2.41
N ARG A 369 7.78 -22.97 -1.81
CA ARG A 369 8.33 -24.32 -1.56
C ARG A 369 8.59 -25.07 -2.87
N ASP A 370 7.66 -25.00 -3.81
CA ASP A 370 7.78 -25.65 -5.12
C ASP A 370 8.66 -24.86 -6.11
N TYR A 371 9.09 -23.65 -5.74
CA TYR A 371 9.76 -22.74 -6.65
C TYR A 371 11.06 -23.31 -7.25
N THR A 372 11.75 -24.21 -6.54
CA THR A 372 12.94 -24.89 -7.08
C THR A 372 12.59 -25.76 -8.28
N ALA A 373 11.48 -26.50 -8.22
CA ALA A 373 11.02 -27.33 -9.33
C ALA A 373 10.51 -26.45 -10.50
N ILE A 374 9.81 -25.36 -10.19
CA ILE A 374 9.38 -24.37 -11.19
C ILE A 374 10.62 -23.80 -11.91
N TYR A 375 11.62 -23.36 -11.15
CA TYR A 375 12.87 -22.80 -11.69
C TYR A 375 13.61 -23.79 -12.60
N GLN A 376 13.65 -25.08 -12.25
CA GLN A 376 14.24 -26.11 -13.11
C GLN A 376 13.48 -26.31 -14.43
N ARG A 377 12.16 -26.10 -14.45
CA ARG A 377 11.33 -26.23 -15.67
C ARG A 377 11.45 -25.02 -16.59
N ILE A 378 11.44 -23.81 -16.02
CA ILE A 378 11.51 -22.56 -16.80
C ILE A 378 12.95 -22.26 -17.23
N GLY A 379 13.93 -22.66 -16.41
CA GLY A 379 15.33 -22.27 -16.55
C GLY A 379 15.60 -20.86 -16.03
N THR A 380 16.77 -20.32 -16.38
CA THR A 380 17.16 -18.95 -16.01
C THR A 380 17.66 -18.19 -17.23
N PRO A 381 17.27 -16.92 -17.40
CA PRO A 381 17.89 -16.06 -18.40
C PRO A 381 19.29 -15.59 -17.95
N ALA A 382 19.68 -15.86 -16.70
CA ALA A 382 20.98 -15.46 -16.18
C ALA A 382 22.11 -16.28 -16.81
N ARG A 383 23.23 -15.62 -17.10
CA ARG A 383 24.46 -16.30 -17.53
C ARG A 383 25.02 -17.14 -16.38
N ASP A 384 25.79 -18.16 -16.74
CA ASP A 384 26.50 -18.98 -15.76
C ASP A 384 27.36 -18.12 -14.83
N PRO A 385 27.40 -18.45 -13.52
CA PRO A 385 28.19 -17.70 -12.57
C PRO A 385 29.67 -17.78 -12.95
N LYS A 386 30.33 -16.62 -13.04
CA LYS A 386 31.77 -16.55 -13.30
C LYS A 386 32.55 -17.02 -12.05
N PRO A 387 33.52 -17.93 -12.20
CA PRO A 387 34.41 -18.29 -11.09
C PRO A 387 35.17 -17.06 -10.62
N ARG A 388 34.92 -16.64 -9.37
CA ARG A 388 35.50 -15.41 -8.79
C ARG A 388 36.96 -15.60 -8.31
N GLY A 389 37.37 -16.85 -8.05
CA GLY A 389 38.64 -17.14 -7.37
C GLY A 389 38.67 -16.67 -5.91
N LYS A 390 39.80 -16.88 -5.22
CA LYS A 390 40.05 -16.32 -3.89
C LYS A 390 40.55 -14.89 -4.04
N SER A 391 39.78 -13.89 -3.60
CA SER A 391 40.27 -12.50 -3.56
C SER A 391 41.49 -12.41 -2.62
N PHE A 392 42.50 -11.63 -2.96
CA PHE A 392 43.69 -11.38 -2.11
C PHE A 392 43.37 -10.75 -0.74
N GLY A 393 42.10 -10.44 -0.45
CA GLY A 393 41.67 -9.86 0.81
C GLY A 393 42.11 -8.41 0.93
N ARG A 394 42.16 -7.92 2.17
CA ARG A 394 42.74 -6.61 2.47
C ARG A 394 44.25 -6.76 2.63
N LYS A 395 45.03 -5.75 2.21
CA LYS A 395 46.46 -5.77 2.47
C LYS A 395 46.68 -5.68 3.98
N LYS A 396 47.71 -6.37 4.50
CA LYS A 396 48.09 -6.26 5.90
C LYS A 396 48.43 -4.79 6.20
N GLY A 397 47.75 -4.19 7.17
CA GLY A 397 47.89 -2.77 7.51
C GLY A 397 46.78 -1.86 6.97
N ASP A 398 45.93 -2.33 6.05
CA ASP A 398 44.77 -1.54 5.57
C ASP A 398 43.76 -1.31 6.70
N ARG A 399 43.68 -0.07 7.18
CA ARG A 399 42.66 0.39 8.13
C ARG A 399 41.61 1.23 7.39
N ARG A 400 40.34 0.87 7.55
CA ARG A 400 39.22 1.70 7.06
C ARG A 400 38.76 2.59 8.21
N PRO A 401 38.38 3.86 7.94
CA PRO A 401 37.81 4.71 8.97
C PRO A 401 36.53 4.08 9.54
N PRO A 402 36.25 4.25 10.84
CA PRO A 402 34.98 3.82 11.40
C PRO A 402 33.84 4.63 10.76
N ARG A 403 32.72 3.96 10.45
CA ARG A 403 31.51 4.66 9.98
C ARG A 403 30.97 5.56 11.10
N PRO A 404 30.63 6.84 10.82
CA PRO A 404 30.18 7.79 11.82
C PRO A 404 28.84 7.37 12.43
N HIS A 405 28.56 7.88 13.63
CA HIS A 405 27.28 7.70 14.29
C HIS A 405 26.23 8.65 13.69
N CYS A 406 25.03 8.14 13.43
CA CYS A 406 23.91 8.89 12.87
C CYS A 406 22.85 9.13 13.95
N PRO A 407 22.49 10.39 14.26
CA PRO A 407 21.48 10.69 15.26
C PRO A 407 20.08 10.26 14.80
N ILE A 408 19.21 9.97 15.77
CA ILE A 408 17.80 9.69 15.51
C ILE A 408 17.11 11.01 15.17
N LYS A 409 16.43 11.06 14.03
CA LYS A 409 15.65 12.23 13.61
C LYS A 409 14.37 12.33 14.43
N LYS A 410 14.13 13.51 15.02
CA LYS A 410 12.92 13.84 15.80
C LYS A 410 12.30 15.10 15.23
N LYS A 411 10.97 15.17 15.18
CA LYS A 411 10.31 16.43 14.83
C LYS A 411 10.56 17.41 15.97
N PRO A 412 10.87 18.69 15.67
CA PRO A 412 10.97 19.70 16.71
C PRO A 412 9.65 19.76 17.48
N GLU A 413 9.72 19.93 18.80
CA GLU A 413 8.55 20.28 19.57
C GLU A 413 7.97 21.58 19.00
N LYS A 414 6.66 21.62 18.79
CA LYS A 414 6.02 22.88 18.44
C LYS A 414 6.18 23.78 19.66
N GLU A 415 6.95 24.85 19.54
CA GLU A 415 6.90 25.94 20.51
C GLU A 415 5.44 26.34 20.65
N VAL A 416 4.90 26.12 21.85
CA VAL A 416 3.62 26.67 22.24
C VAL A 416 3.90 28.17 22.33
N ALA A 417 3.55 28.91 21.28
CA ALA A 417 3.55 30.36 21.35
C ALA A 417 2.66 30.74 22.53
N GLU A 418 3.27 31.20 23.61
CA GLU A 418 2.56 31.87 24.70
C GLU A 418 1.83 33.04 24.07
N VAL A 419 0.51 32.94 24.04
CA VAL A 419 -0.37 34.06 23.76
C VAL A 419 -0.32 34.92 25.02
N ILE A 420 0.51 35.96 24.99
CA ILE A 420 0.46 37.08 25.95
C ILE A 420 -0.72 37.97 25.60
#